data_AF-A0A418F1Z5-F1
#
_entry.id   AF-A0A418F1Z5-F1
#
_cell.length_a   1.000
_cell.length_b   1.000
_cell.length_c   1.000
_cell.angle_alpha   90.00
_cell.angle_beta   90.00
_cell.angle_gamma   90.00
#
_symmetry.space_group_name_H-M   'P 1'
#
loop_
_entity.id
_entity.type
_entity.pdbx_description
1 polymer ?
#
loop_
_entity_poly.entity_id
_entity_poly.type
_entity_poly.pdbx_seq_one_letter_code
_entity_poly.pdbx_strand_id
1 'polypeptide(L)'
;MMFMRRSTSSLSSTGSSPAQQSMLDADIVREGWLRKKGHLFATIKSRYFVLYADGHLVYLNDVKKKKQKGSVVLAMSDIIAPHPTKKNDKVRASVNP
;
A
#
# COMPACT_ATOMS: atom_id res chain seq x y z
N MET A 1 -32.60 -25.45 -34.46
CA MET A 1 -31.42 -24.98 -33.71
C MET A 1 -31.58 -25.34 -32.24
N MET A 2 -30.71 -26.20 -31.70
CA MET A 2 -30.59 -26.51 -30.27
C MET A 2 -29.22 -25.99 -29.80
N PHE A 3 -29.19 -25.20 -28.72
CA PHE A 3 -27.94 -24.81 -28.07
C PHE A 3 -27.77 -25.64 -26.80
N MET A 4 -26.82 -26.57 -26.84
CA MET A 4 -26.42 -27.41 -25.72
C MET A 4 -25.76 -26.55 -24.62
N ARG A 5 -26.22 -26.69 -23.38
CA ARG A 5 -25.48 -26.20 -22.20
C ARG A 5 -24.25 -27.08 -22.02
N ARG A 6 -23.06 -26.47 -21.98
CA ARG A 6 -21.83 -27.16 -21.57
C ARG A 6 -21.39 -26.61 -20.22
N SER A 7 -21.77 -27.30 -19.15
CA SER A 7 -21.04 -27.24 -17.89
C SER A 7 -19.75 -28.02 -18.07
N THR A 8 -18.60 -27.39 -17.79
CA THR A 8 -17.31 -28.08 -17.67
C THR A 8 -16.81 -27.89 -16.25
N SER A 9 -16.59 -29.01 -15.60
CA SER A 9 -16.10 -29.15 -14.24
C SER A 9 -14.59 -28.96 -14.16
N SER A 10 -14.18 -28.20 -13.12
CA SER A 10 -12.96 -28.34 -12.31
C SER A 10 -11.60 -28.54 -12.98
N LEU A 11 -10.71 -27.54 -12.80
CA LEU A 11 -9.29 -27.79 -12.53
C LEU A 11 -8.83 -26.83 -11.42
N SER A 12 -8.66 -27.40 -10.23
CA SER A 12 -7.89 -26.82 -9.14
C SER A 12 -6.42 -26.84 -9.51
N SER A 13 -5.85 -25.70 -9.89
CA SER A 13 -4.41 -25.49 -9.80
C SER A 13 -4.12 -24.81 -8.47
N THR A 14 -3.81 -25.64 -7.49
CA THR A 14 -3.01 -25.31 -6.31
C THR A 14 -1.66 -24.77 -6.76
N GLY A 15 -1.64 -23.51 -7.18
CA GLY A 15 -0.45 -22.69 -7.22
C GLY A 15 -0.31 -22.04 -5.86
N SER A 16 0.27 -22.75 -4.90
CA SER A 16 0.82 -22.18 -3.68
C SER A 16 1.81 -21.10 -4.13
N SER A 17 1.36 -19.86 -4.27
CA SER A 17 2.24 -18.74 -4.60
C SER A 17 3.13 -18.53 -3.39
N PRO A 18 4.44 -18.82 -3.45
CA PRO A 18 5.33 -18.66 -2.30
C PRO A 18 5.81 -17.21 -2.23
N ALA A 19 4.89 -16.24 -2.32
CA ALA A 19 5.22 -14.82 -2.39
C ALA A 19 4.49 -13.96 -1.34
N GLN A 20 3.90 -14.58 -0.32
CA GLN A 20 3.26 -13.84 0.79
C GLN A 20 3.91 -14.08 2.16
N GLN A 21 5.10 -14.68 2.23
CA GLN A 21 5.71 -15.11 3.50
C GLN A 21 7.16 -14.64 3.77
N SER A 22 7.60 -13.50 3.24
CA SER A 22 8.95 -12.98 3.58
C SER A 22 9.05 -11.47 3.83
N MET A 23 7.94 -10.78 4.14
CA MET A 23 8.00 -9.40 4.63
C MET A 23 7.98 -9.29 6.17
N LEU A 24 7.92 -10.43 6.87
CA LEU A 24 7.78 -10.45 8.33
C LEU A 24 9.13 -10.34 9.07
N ASP A 25 10.25 -10.49 8.35
CA ASP A 25 11.61 -10.48 8.92
C ASP A 25 12.41 -9.21 8.61
N ALA A 26 11.82 -8.27 7.86
CA ALA A 26 12.44 -6.98 7.62
C ALA A 26 12.14 -6.04 8.78
N ASP A 27 13.18 -5.50 9.41
CA ASP A 27 13.04 -4.53 10.49
C ASP A 27 12.26 -3.28 10.02
N ILE A 28 11.32 -2.83 10.84
CA ILE A 28 10.56 -1.61 10.59
C ILE A 28 11.43 -0.41 10.98
N VAL A 29 11.75 0.44 10.01
CA VAL A 29 12.51 1.68 10.24
C VAL A 29 11.60 2.76 10.81
N ARG A 30 10.42 2.95 10.21
CA ARG A 30 9.40 3.91 10.65
C ARG A 30 8.02 3.50 10.19
N GLU A 31 7.00 3.91 10.94
CA GLU A 31 5.60 3.75 10.57
C GLU A 31 4.77 4.94 11.05
N GLY A 32 3.61 5.17 10.41
CA GLY A 32 2.73 6.26 10.80
C GLY A 32 1.66 6.62 9.78
N TRP A 33 0.73 7.48 10.20
CA TRP A 33 -0.32 7.99 9.33
C TRP A 33 0.19 9.12 8.44
N LEU A 34 0.03 8.97 7.12
CA LEU A 34 0.33 10.02 6.14
C LEU A 34 -0.85 10.24 5.19
N ARG A 35 -0.90 11.46 4.64
CA ARG A 35 -1.84 11.85 3.58
C ARG A 35 -1.25 11.49 2.22
N LYS A 36 -1.86 10.53 1.53
CA LYS A 36 -1.46 10.10 0.18
C LYS A 36 -2.38 10.72 -0.88
N LYS A 37 -1.80 11.37 -1.89
CA LYS A 37 -2.53 11.79 -3.10
C LYS A 37 -2.87 10.56 -3.98
N GLY A 38 -4.10 10.50 -4.47
CA GLY A 38 -4.53 9.49 -5.43
C GLY A 38 -3.82 9.66 -6.78
N HIS A 39 -3.63 8.55 -7.49
CA HIS A 39 -2.97 8.54 -8.78
C HIS A 39 -3.90 9.05 -9.90
N LEU A 40 -5.11 8.51 -9.97
CA LEU A 40 -6.12 8.86 -10.98
C LEU A 40 -6.91 10.12 -10.63
N PHE A 41 -7.31 10.25 -9.36
CA PHE A 41 -8.02 11.41 -8.85
C PHE A 41 -7.16 12.05 -7.78
N ALA A 42 -7.05 13.38 -7.79
CA ALA A 42 -6.26 14.17 -6.83
C ALA A 42 -6.82 14.12 -5.38
N THR A 43 -7.69 13.17 -5.07
CA THR A 43 -8.21 12.89 -3.73
C THR A 43 -7.06 12.56 -2.79
N ILE A 44 -7.01 13.22 -1.65
CA ILE A 44 -6.05 12.93 -0.59
C ILE A 44 -6.68 11.96 0.40
N LYS A 45 -6.03 10.82 0.65
CA LYS A 45 -6.51 9.78 1.57
C LYS A 45 -5.52 9.58 2.72
N SER A 46 -6.03 9.40 3.93
CA SER A 46 -5.21 8.94 5.05
C SER A 46 -4.88 7.45 4.87
N ARG A 47 -3.60 7.11 5.02
CA ARG A 47 -3.08 5.75 4.95
C ARG A 47 -2.02 5.55 6.01
N TYR A 48 -1.99 4.36 6.59
CA TYR A 48 -0.92 3.98 7.49
C TYR A 48 0.24 3.43 6.68
N PHE A 49 1.40 4.07 6.76
CA PHE A 49 2.61 3.70 6.05
C PHE A 49 3.55 2.95 6.98
N VAL A 50 4.22 1.95 6.43
CA VAL A 50 5.28 1.18 7.09
C VAL A 50 6.48 1.17 6.14
N LEU A 51 7.61 1.68 6.61
CA LEU A 51 8.89 1.67 5.92
C LEU A 51 9.77 0.59 6.55
N TYR A 52 10.16 -0.37 5.73
CA TYR A 52 11.06 -1.45 6.10
C TYR A 52 12.53 -1.09 5.79
N ALA A 53 13.47 -1.74 6.47
CA ALA A 53 14.91 -1.50 6.33
C ALA A 53 15.46 -1.87 4.96
N ASP A 54 14.78 -2.76 4.24
CA ASP A 54 15.06 -3.14 2.86
C ASP A 54 14.61 -2.09 1.82
N GLY A 55 14.06 -0.95 2.27
CA GLY A 55 13.56 0.12 1.42
C GLY A 55 12.13 -0.07 0.93
N HIS A 56 11.43 -1.13 1.34
CA HIS A 56 10.02 -1.30 1.00
C HIS A 56 9.16 -0.33 1.82
N LEU A 57 8.43 0.54 1.14
CA LEU A 57 7.42 1.42 1.72
C LEU A 57 6.03 0.92 1.35
N VAL A 58 5.33 0.37 2.32
CA VAL A 58 3.99 -0.22 2.15
C VAL A 58 2.95 0.70 2.79
N TYR A 59 1.73 0.75 2.22
CA TYR A 59 0.62 1.47 2.86
C TYR A 59 -0.67 0.66 2.97
N LEU A 60 -1.35 0.82 4.11
CA LEU A 60 -2.55 0.12 4.51
C LEU A 60 -3.71 1.09 4.78
N ASN A 61 -4.93 0.54 4.86
CA ASN A 61 -6.09 1.33 5.28
C ASN A 61 -6.06 1.66 6.77
N ASP A 62 -5.64 0.71 7.60
CA ASP A 62 -5.65 0.77 9.05
C ASP A 62 -4.48 -0.04 9.60
N VAL A 63 -3.98 0.32 10.79
CA VAL A 63 -2.90 -0.40 11.49
C VAL A 63 -3.25 -1.88 11.68
N LYS A 64 -4.50 -2.18 12.04
CA LYS A 64 -4.98 -3.55 12.30
C LYS A 64 -5.33 -4.32 11.03
N LYS A 65 -5.57 -3.64 9.91
CA LYS A 65 -5.97 -4.28 8.66
C LYS A 65 -4.71 -4.53 7.83
N LYS A 66 -4.18 -5.76 7.91
CA LYS A 66 -3.00 -6.24 7.15
C LYS A 66 -3.20 -6.28 5.62
N LYS A 67 -4.32 -5.80 5.08
CA LYS A 67 -4.54 -5.74 3.64
C LYS A 67 -3.81 -4.52 3.05
N GLN A 68 -2.62 -4.79 2.52
CA GLN A 68 -1.84 -3.85 1.73
C GLN A 68 -2.67 -3.23 0.60
N LYS A 69 -2.57 -1.90 0.46
CA LYS A 69 -3.23 -1.13 -0.61
C LYS A 69 -2.26 -0.68 -1.70
N GLY A 70 -0.97 -0.80 -1.44
CA GLY A 70 0.10 -0.60 -2.41
C GLY A 70 1.44 -0.57 -1.70
N SER A 71 2.49 -0.58 -2.51
CA SER A 71 3.88 -0.54 -2.08
C SER A 71 4.70 0.22 -3.11
N VAL A 72 5.81 0.79 -2.65
CA VAL A 72 6.89 1.31 -3.47
C VAL A 72 8.20 0.84 -2.86
N VAL A 73 9.17 0.49 -3.70
CA VAL A 73 10.53 0.18 -3.25
C VAL A 73 11.34 1.44 -3.46
N LEU A 74 11.94 1.95 -2.39
CA LEU A 74 12.78 3.14 -2.46
C LEU A 74 14.17 2.74 -2.94
N ALA A 75 14.60 3.31 -4.06
CA ALA A 75 15.95 3.18 -4.57
C ALA A 75 16.81 4.37 -4.13
N MET A 76 18.13 4.19 -4.10
CA MET A 76 19.07 5.28 -3.79
C MET A 76 19.01 6.42 -4.81
N SER A 77 18.49 6.17 -6.02
CA SER A 77 18.28 7.18 -7.07
C SER A 77 17.00 7.98 -6.89
N ASP A 78 16.10 7.59 -5.98
CA ASP A 78 14.84 8.28 -5.80
C ASP A 78 15.05 9.66 -5.16
N ILE A 79 14.39 10.67 -5.71
CA ILE A 79 14.48 12.04 -5.22
C ILE A 79 13.45 12.23 -4.11
N ILE A 80 13.93 12.39 -2.88
CA ILE A 80 13.11 12.75 -1.72
C ILE A 80 13.36 14.23 -1.42
N ALA A 81 12.38 15.07 -1.75
CA ALA A 81 12.45 16.50 -1.50
C ALA A 81 11.24 16.96 -0.66
N PRO A 82 11.44 17.93 0.25
CA PRO A 82 10.33 18.62 0.88
C PRO A 82 9.44 19.26 -0.19
N HIS A 83 8.17 18.85 -0.25
CA HIS A 83 7.22 19.51 -1.13
C HIS A 83 6.70 20.78 -0.44
N PRO A 84 6.83 21.98 -1.04
CA PRO A 84 6.33 23.20 -0.44
C PRO A 84 4.80 23.12 -0.33
N THR A 85 4.31 22.97 0.89
CA THR A 85 2.87 23.06 1.16
C THR A 85 2.46 24.51 1.00
N LYS A 86 1.43 24.79 0.18
CA LYS A 86 0.87 26.13 0.12
C LYS A 86 0.34 26.51 1.51
N LYS A 87 0.41 27.78 1.88
CA LYS A 87 0.02 28.31 3.21
C LYS A 87 -1.39 27.85 3.70
N ASN A 88 -2.26 27.43 2.79
CA ASN A 88 -3.62 26.93 3.06
C ASN A 88 -3.71 25.40 3.25
N ASP A 89 -2.64 24.62 3.06
CA ASP A 89 -2.61 23.17 3.30
C ASP A 89 -2.48 22.80 4.79
N LYS A 90 -2.72 23.77 5.68
CA LYS A 90 -2.68 23.67 7.15
C LYS A 90 -3.87 22.85 7.68
N VAL A 91 -4.11 21.67 7.12
CA VAL A 91 -5.08 20.72 7.64
C VAL A 91 -4.44 19.97 8.80
N ARG A 92 -4.64 20.53 10.00
CA ARG A 92 -4.76 19.83 11.28
C ARG A 92 -3.78 18.66 11.44
N ALA A 93 -2.49 18.95 11.59
CA ALA A 93 -1.63 18.09 12.39
C ALA A 93 -2.19 18.15 13.82
N SER A 94 -3.11 17.24 14.13
CA SER A 94 -3.61 17.07 15.50
C SER A 94 -2.46 16.52 16.32
N VAL A 95 -1.66 17.42 16.86
CA VAL A 95 -0.97 17.19 18.11
C VAL A 95 -2.07 16.95 19.14
N ASN A 96 -2.05 15.78 19.77
CA ASN A 96 -2.59 15.65 21.12
C ASN A 96 -1.48 15.01 21.97
N PRO A 97 -1.16 15.58 23.15
CA PRO A 97 -0.46 14.85 24.19
C PRO A 97 -1.32 13.69 24.73
#